data_AF-A0A6M8VSW0-F1
#
_entry.id   AF-A0A6M8VSW0-F1
#
_cell.length_a   1.000
_cell.length_b   1.000
_cell.length_c   1.000
_cell.angle_alpha   90.00
_cell.angle_beta   90.00
_cell.angle_gamma   90.00
#
_symmetry.space_group_name_H-M   'P 1'
#
loop_
_entity.id
_entity.type
_entity.pdbx_description
1 polymer ?
#
loop_
_entity_poly.entity_id
_entity_poly.type
_entity_poly.pdbx_seq_one_letter_code
_entity_poly.pdbx_strand_id
1 'polypeptide(L)'
;MTRSVILISVLLFLGAALPQTAQASFWMECDVTADVKKTDQDGLYHIIPQEAVVTDGHVAKGSACLTDKKGETLHVKIDGDNIPTGENIRLQYRHYNAMGPNGVVDSETWTAVE
;
A
#
# COMPACT_ATOMS: atom_id res chain seq x y z
N MET A 1 -51.19 6.16 -55.73
CA MET A 1 -50.97 5.30 -54.54
C MET A 1 -49.78 4.40 -54.83
N THR A 2 -48.60 4.79 -54.36
CA THR A 2 -47.39 3.97 -54.48
C THR A 2 -46.56 4.17 -53.22
N ARG A 3 -46.15 3.05 -52.64
CA ARG A 3 -45.72 2.88 -51.25
C ARG A 3 -44.31 3.40 -50.99
N SER A 4 -44.14 3.83 -49.75
CA SER A 4 -42.93 4.02 -48.94
C SER A 4 -41.68 3.27 -49.38
N VAL A 5 -40.49 3.86 -49.19
CA VAL A 5 -39.47 3.37 -48.24
C VAL A 5 -38.62 4.56 -47.77
N ILE A 6 -38.69 4.86 -46.46
CA ILE A 6 -37.77 5.74 -45.76
C ILE A 6 -36.55 4.88 -45.38
N LEU A 7 -35.38 5.16 -45.94
CA LEU A 7 -34.12 4.54 -45.52
C LEU A 7 -33.48 5.42 -44.44
N ILE A 8 -33.73 5.07 -43.18
CA ILE A 8 -33.03 5.63 -42.02
C ILE A 8 -31.72 4.86 -41.88
N SER A 9 -30.62 5.43 -42.36
CA SER A 9 -29.28 4.92 -42.09
C SER A 9 -28.86 5.32 -40.67
N VAL A 10 -29.22 4.48 -39.69
CA VAL A 10 -28.68 4.55 -38.33
C VAL A 10 -27.22 4.05 -38.40
N LEU A 11 -26.26 4.97 -38.48
CA LEU A 11 -24.86 4.67 -38.23
C LEU A 11 -24.70 4.37 -36.73
N LEU A 12 -24.63 3.07 -36.42
CA LEU A 12 -24.18 2.52 -35.14
C LEU A 12 -22.77 3.04 -34.84
N PHE A 13 -22.67 3.97 -33.90
CA PHE A 13 -21.42 4.28 -33.20
C PHE A 13 -21.04 3.07 -32.34
N LEU A 14 -20.39 2.08 -32.94
CA LEU A 14 -19.60 1.08 -32.22
C LEU A 14 -18.32 1.78 -31.72
N GLY A 15 -18.47 2.57 -30.65
CA GLY A 15 -17.34 2.99 -29.84
C GLY A 15 -16.74 1.73 -29.24
N ALA A 16 -15.59 1.30 -29.75
CA ALA A 16 -14.80 0.26 -29.13
C ALA A 16 -14.44 0.73 -27.72
N ALA A 17 -15.18 0.27 -26.72
CA ALA A 17 -14.75 0.33 -25.34
C ALA A 17 -13.52 -0.57 -25.23
N LEU A 18 -12.34 0.01 -25.45
CA LEU A 18 -11.08 -0.67 -25.16
C LEU A 18 -11.14 -1.10 -23.69
N PRO A 19 -10.86 -2.37 -23.37
CA PRO A 19 -10.84 -2.81 -21.99
C PRO A 19 -9.80 -1.96 -21.26
N GLN A 20 -10.24 -1.21 -20.24
CA GLN A 20 -9.32 -0.62 -19.29
C GLN A 20 -8.59 -1.79 -18.65
N THR A 21 -7.31 -1.95 -18.97
CA THR A 21 -6.45 -2.90 -18.26
C THR A 21 -6.50 -2.50 -16.80
N ALA A 22 -7.19 -3.27 -15.96
CA ALA A 22 -7.19 -3.06 -14.53
C ALA A 22 -5.72 -3.14 -14.08
N GLN A 23 -5.15 -1.99 -13.70
CA GLN A 23 -3.79 -1.96 -13.21
C GLN A 23 -3.81 -2.63 -11.84
N ALA A 24 -3.05 -3.72 -11.71
CA ALA A 24 -2.97 -4.44 -10.46
C ALA A 24 -2.31 -3.55 -9.40
N SER A 25 -2.99 -3.38 -8.27
CA SER A 25 -2.42 -2.80 -7.06
C SER A 25 -2.19 -3.90 -6.04
N PHE A 26 -1.16 -3.73 -5.22
CA PHE A 26 -0.86 -4.53 -4.06
C PHE A 26 -0.84 -3.63 -2.83
N TRP A 27 -1.38 -4.11 -1.72
CA TRP A 27 -1.18 -3.47 -0.43
C TRP A 27 -1.24 -4.48 0.70
N MET A 28 -0.56 -4.15 1.79
CA MET A 28 -0.46 -4.97 2.98
C MET A 28 -0.34 -4.08 4.21
N GLU A 29 -0.99 -4.47 5.30
CA GLU A 29 -0.79 -3.90 6.62
C GLU A 29 -0.23 -4.97 7.56
N CYS A 30 0.74 -4.58 8.38
CA CYS A 30 1.35 -5.41 9.40
C CYS A 30 1.33 -4.74 10.76
N ASP A 31 1.05 -5.54 11.79
CA ASP A 31 1.38 -5.23 13.17
C ASP A 31 2.81 -5.71 13.44
N VAL A 32 3.66 -4.80 13.91
CA VAL A 32 5.10 -5.01 14.06
C VAL A 32 5.50 -4.73 15.50
N THR A 33 6.18 -5.68 16.12
CA THR A 33 6.90 -5.48 17.38
C THR A 33 8.35 -5.17 17.06
N ALA A 34 8.85 -4.01 17.50
CA ALA A 34 10.19 -3.54 17.18
C ALA A 34 10.86 -2.86 18.37
N ASP A 35 12.19 -2.87 18.38
CA ASP A 35 12.95 -1.97 19.25
C ASP A 35 13.09 -0.62 18.56
N VAL A 36 12.77 0.48 19.25
CA VAL A 36 12.69 1.82 18.66
C VAL A 36 13.60 2.78 19.42
N LYS A 37 14.47 3.46 18.67
CA LYS A 37 15.38 4.49 19.18
C LYS A 37 15.26 5.76 18.35
N LYS A 38 15.26 6.92 19.02
CA LYS A 38 15.40 8.21 18.33
C LYS A 38 16.79 8.33 17.72
N THR A 39 16.86 8.95 16.55
CA THR A 39 18.13 9.34 15.94
C THR A 39 18.46 10.79 16.28
N ASP A 40 19.68 11.21 15.95
CA ASP A 40 20.10 12.61 15.97
C ASP A 40 19.51 13.43 14.81
N GLN A 41 19.00 12.75 13.78
CA GLN A 41 18.32 13.39 12.66
C GLN A 41 16.83 13.60 12.99
N ASP A 42 16.39 14.87 12.95
CA ASP A 42 15.01 15.23 13.24
C ASP A 42 14.00 14.44 12.41
N GLY A 43 13.04 13.84 13.12
CA GLY A 43 11.94 13.07 12.53
C GLY A 43 12.30 11.65 12.06
N LEU A 44 13.52 11.17 12.30
CA LEU A 44 13.91 9.79 12.01
C LEU A 44 14.14 8.94 13.27
N TYR A 45 13.84 7.65 13.12
CA TYR A 45 13.97 6.62 14.13
C TYR A 45 14.77 5.44 13.58
N HIS A 46 15.62 4.86 14.43
CA HIS A 46 16.14 3.52 14.20
C HIS A 46 15.13 2.53 14.78
N ILE A 47 14.66 1.61 13.94
CA ILE A 47 13.83 0.49 14.39
C ILE A 47 14.51 -0.84 14.09
N ILE A 48 14.31 -1.82 14.95
CA ILE A 48 14.74 -3.22 14.73
C ILE A 48 13.50 -4.10 14.83
N PRO A 49 12.90 -4.52 13.70
CA PRO A 49 11.73 -5.39 13.72
C PRO A 49 12.08 -6.76 14.32
N GLN A 50 11.35 -7.16 15.35
CA GLN A 50 11.51 -8.46 16.02
C GLN A 50 10.50 -9.46 15.47
N GLU A 51 9.24 -9.03 15.36
CA GLU A 51 8.13 -9.81 14.83
C GLU A 51 7.20 -8.92 14.03
N ALA A 52 6.62 -9.45 12.96
CA ALA A 52 5.68 -8.73 12.11
C ALA A 52 4.66 -9.69 11.51
N VAL A 53 3.38 -9.35 11.67
CA VAL A 53 2.25 -10.20 11.26
C VAL A 53 1.26 -9.38 10.45
N VAL A 54 0.81 -9.94 9.33
CA VAL A 54 -0.19 -9.31 8.46
C VAL A 54 -1.52 -9.18 9.20
N THR A 55 -2.03 -7.96 9.30
CA THR A 55 -3.34 -7.65 9.89
C THR A 55 -4.42 -7.46 8.85
N ASP A 56 -4.04 -6.98 7.66
CA ASP A 56 -4.95 -6.69 6.54
C ASP A 56 -4.20 -6.62 5.19
N GLY A 57 -4.97 -6.66 4.09
CA GLY A 57 -4.47 -6.47 2.73
C GLY A 57 -4.56 -7.68 1.81
N HIS A 58 -3.74 -7.66 0.77
CA HIS A 58 -3.69 -8.70 -0.28
C HIS A 58 -2.93 -9.97 0.15
N VAL A 59 -2.24 -9.91 1.29
CA VAL A 59 -1.53 -11.04 1.88
C VAL A 59 -2.42 -11.68 2.95
N ALA A 60 -2.29 -12.99 3.15
CA ALA A 60 -3.09 -13.72 4.11
C ALA A 60 -2.90 -13.16 5.54
N LYS A 61 -4.00 -12.75 6.17
CA LYS A 61 -4.00 -12.31 7.57
C LYS A 61 -3.42 -13.39 8.49
N GLY A 62 -2.57 -12.98 9.44
CA GLY A 62 -1.87 -13.88 10.36
C GLY A 62 -0.58 -14.50 9.78
N SER A 63 -0.26 -14.28 8.51
CA SER A 63 1.03 -14.67 7.96
C SER A 63 2.14 -13.70 8.41
N ALA A 64 3.39 -14.16 8.37
CA ALA A 64 4.54 -13.31 8.63
C ALA A 64 4.74 -12.31 7.49
N CYS A 65 5.16 -11.10 7.82
CA CYS A 65 5.63 -10.10 6.86
C CYS A 65 6.96 -9.51 7.32
N LEU A 66 7.63 -8.73 6.45
CA LEU A 66 8.95 -8.14 6.73
C LEU A 66 10.01 -9.16 7.19
N THR A 67 9.88 -10.41 6.74
CA THR A 67 10.78 -11.51 7.14
C THR A 67 12.22 -11.25 6.73
N ASP A 68 12.42 -10.51 5.64
CA ASP A 68 13.71 -10.06 5.12
C ASP A 68 14.34 -8.95 5.97
N LYS A 69 13.54 -8.17 6.71
CA LYS A 69 14.01 -7.05 7.55
C LYS A 69 14.12 -7.40 9.04
N LYS A 70 13.79 -8.64 9.42
CA LYS A 70 13.80 -9.08 10.82
C LYS A 70 15.21 -9.01 11.40
N GLY A 71 15.36 -8.28 12.51
CA GLY A 71 16.63 -8.07 13.19
C GLY A 71 17.56 -7.03 12.53
N GLU A 72 17.15 -6.45 11.40
CA GLU A 72 17.92 -5.39 10.74
C GLU A 72 17.56 -4.01 11.32
N THR A 73 18.55 -3.11 11.36
CA THR A 73 18.29 -1.71 11.72
C THR A 73 17.75 -0.95 10.51
N LEU A 74 16.51 -0.48 10.61
CA LEU A 74 15.86 0.35 9.60
C LEU A 74 15.84 1.81 10.07
N HIS A 75 16.08 2.73 9.14
CA HIS A 75 16.04 4.17 9.39
C HIS A 75 14.74 4.71 8.77
N VAL A 76 13.74 5.00 9.60
CA VAL A 76 12.37 5.29 9.13
C VAL A 76 11.80 6.55 9.78
N LYS A 77 10.85 7.18 9.08
CA LYS A 77 9.92 8.13 9.69
C LYS A 77 8.79 7.34 10.31
N ILE A 78 8.41 7.67 11.54
CA ILE A 78 7.25 7.10 12.22
C ILE A 78 6.24 8.23 12.38
N ASP A 79 5.01 8.00 11.93
CA ASP A 79 3.90 8.92 12.08
C ASP A 79 3.29 8.79 13.48
N GLY A 80 2.98 9.93 14.11
CA GLY A 80 2.36 10.03 15.43
C GLY A 80 2.93 11.15 16.27
N ASP A 81 2.13 11.69 17.20
CA ASP A 81 2.55 12.84 18.03
C ASP A 81 3.47 12.42 19.19
N ASN A 82 3.29 11.21 19.72
CA ASN A 82 4.06 10.67 20.85
C ASN A 82 4.63 9.29 20.52
N ILE A 83 5.70 9.26 19.73
CA ILE A 83 6.31 8.00 19.29
C ILE A 83 7.08 7.37 20.46
N PRO A 84 6.63 6.21 20.98
CA PRO A 84 7.32 5.53 22.07
C PRO A 84 8.67 4.96 21.62
N THR A 85 9.64 4.97 22.53
CA THR A 85 10.99 4.43 22.31
C THR A 85 11.29 3.41 23.39
N GLY A 86 12.04 2.36 23.05
CA GLY A 86 12.33 1.25 23.95
C GLY A 86 12.31 -0.07 23.19
N GLU A 87 12.20 -1.16 23.94
CA GLU A 87 12.10 -2.51 23.39
C GLU A 87 10.64 -2.92 23.22
N ASN A 88 10.36 -3.79 22.26
CA ASN A 88 9.03 -4.37 22.03
C ASN A 88 7.90 -3.34 21.83
N ILE A 89 8.22 -2.23 21.17
CA ILE A 89 7.25 -1.21 20.79
C ILE A 89 6.40 -1.72 19.63
N ARG A 90 5.08 -1.50 19.71
CA ARG A 90 4.16 -1.84 18.62
C ARG A 90 4.08 -0.71 17.61
N LEU A 91 4.30 -1.05 16.35
CA LEU A 91 4.19 -0.19 15.19
C LEU A 91 3.23 -0.82 14.18
N GLN A 92 2.56 0.01 13.40
CA GLN A 92 1.83 -0.42 12.22
C GLN A 92 2.65 -0.09 10.99
N TYR A 93 2.93 -1.10 10.18
CA TYR A 93 3.56 -0.94 8.87
C TYR A 93 2.50 -1.08 7.78
N ARG A 94 2.52 -0.21 6.79
CA ARG A 94 1.72 -0.37 5.56
C ARG A 94 2.61 -0.24 4.34
N HIS A 95 2.40 -1.14 3.39
CA HIS A 95 3.00 -1.10 2.07
C HIS A 95 1.91 -1.01 1.02
N TYR A 96 2.08 -0.10 0.06
CA TYR A 96 1.24 0.02 -1.12
C TYR A 96 2.10 0.10 -2.37
N ASN A 97 1.74 -0.70 -3.37
CA ASN A 97 2.39 -0.69 -4.68
C ASN A 97 1.32 -0.73 -5.78
N ALA A 98 1.43 0.12 -6.80
CA ALA A 98 0.55 0.07 -7.96
C ALA A 98 1.20 0.68 -9.20
N MET A 99 0.68 0.34 -10.37
CA MET A 99 0.93 1.12 -11.58
C MET A 99 -0.09 2.27 -11.64
N GLY A 100 0.39 3.50 -11.81
CA GLY A 100 -0.43 4.68 -12.05
C GLY A 100 -0.15 5.33 -13.41
N PRO A 101 -0.87 6.41 -13.77
CA PRO A 101 -0.69 7.10 -15.06
C PRO A 101 0.74 7.63 -15.29
N ASN A 102 1.47 7.89 -14.20
CA ASN A 102 2.82 8.46 -14.21
C ASN A 102 3.91 7.42 -13.89
N GLY A 103 3.57 6.12 -13.89
CA GLY A 103 4.49 5.03 -13.56
C GLY A 103 4.18 4.36 -12.23
N VAL A 104 5.17 3.64 -11.68
CA VAL A 104 5.05 2.88 -10.44
C VAL A 104 4.89 3.83 -9.25
N VAL A 105 3.87 3.58 -8.44
CA VAL A 105 3.68 4.16 -7.11
C VAL A 105 4.08 3.09 -6.11
N ASP A 106 5.05 3.40 -5.25
CA ASP A 106 5.52 2.54 -4.18
C ASP A 106 5.63 3.37 -2.90
N SER A 107 4.94 2.95 -1.84
CA SER A 107 4.82 3.73 -0.61
C SER A 107 4.84 2.81 0.60
N GLU A 108 5.64 3.20 1.59
CA GLU A 108 5.73 2.56 2.89
C GLU A 108 5.43 3.59 3.99
N THR A 109 4.64 3.22 4.98
CA THR A 109 4.37 4.06 6.16
C THR A 109 4.54 3.28 7.44
N TRP A 110 5.09 3.94 8.45
CA TRP A 110 5.21 3.41 9.81
C TRP A 110 4.44 4.31 10.75
N THR A 111 3.58 3.75 11.60
CA THR A 111 2.78 4.52 12.55
C THR A 111 2.96 3.94 13.95
N ALA A 112 3.13 4.80 14.96
CA ALA A 112 3.10 4.34 16.35
C ALA A 112 1.67 3.94 16.73
N VAL A 113 1.51 2.76 17.32
CA VAL A 113 0.22 2.30 17.85
C VAL A 113 0.18 2.62 19.34
N GLU A 114 -0.82 3.38 19.78
CA GLU A 114 -1.05 3.72 21.20
C GLU A 114 -1.53 2.51 22.01
#